data_AF-A0A644U9R3-F1
#
_entry.id   AF-A0A644U9R3-F1
#
_cell.length_a   1.000
_cell.length_b   1.000
_cell.length_c   1.000
_cell.angle_alpha   90.00
_cell.angle_beta   90.00
_cell.angle_gamma   90.00
#
_symmetry.space_group_name_H-M   'P 1'
#
loop_
_entity.id
_entity.type
_entity.pdbx_description
1 polymer ?
#
loop_
_entity_poly.entity_id
_entity_poly.type
_entity_poly.pdbx_seq_one_letter_code
_entity_poly.pdbx_strand_id
1 'polypeptide(L)' 'MTVTTKIYENNQTAIPSEIRKKFNIGKNDLVEWSINEKGEPEIKFRKKTSFKDIRGKGKLDYKTNSVDLKKELYK' A
#
# COMPACT_ATOMS: atom_id res chain seq x y z
N MET A 1 22.68 -2.88 3.76
CA MET A 1 22.39 -4.23 3.21
C MET A 1 22.02 -4.03 1.76
N THR A 2 22.73 -4.70 0.86
CA THR A 2 22.55 -4.57 -0.59
C THR A 2 22.32 -5.96 -1.15
N VAL A 3 21.23 -6.14 -1.90
CA VAL A 3 20.86 -7.43 -2.51
C VAL A 3 20.49 -7.15 -3.96
N THR A 4 20.99 -7.98 -4.88
CA THR A 4 20.79 -7.78 -6.31
C THR A 4 19.91 -8.89 -6.87
N THR A 5 18.93 -8.52 -7.69
CA THR A 5 18.05 -9.44 -8.40
C THR A 5 18.03 -9.09 -9.87
N LYS A 6 17.94 -10.12 -10.72
CA LYS A 6 17.81 -9.95 -12.17
C LYS A 6 16.38 -9.51 -12.53
N ILE A 7 16.27 -8.62 -13.49
CA ILE A 7 15.01 -8.33 -14.18
C ILE A 7 14.79 -9.41 -15.25
N TYR A 8 13.62 -10.04 -15.21
CA TYR A 8 13.19 -11.08 -16.13
C TYR A 8 12.27 -10.49 -17.21
N GLU A 9 11.74 -11.36 -18.06
CA GLU A 9 10.75 -11.00 -19.08
C GLU A 9 9.56 -10.23 -18.47
N ASN A 10 8.96 -9.37 -19.30
CA ASN A 10 7.88 -8.46 -18.88
C ASN A 10 8.27 -7.49 -17.75
N ASN A 11 9.56 -7.18 -17.61
CA ASN A 11 10.10 -6.21 -16.64
C ASN A 11 9.80 -6.57 -15.18
N GLN A 12 9.75 -7.87 -14.87
CA GLN A 12 9.47 -8.35 -13.52
C GLN A 12 10.76 -8.70 -12.79
N THR A 13 10.80 -8.47 -11.48
CA THR A 13 11.89 -8.94 -10.62
C THR A 13 11.35 -9.60 -9.36
N ALA A 14 12.09 -10.57 -8.83
CA ALA A 14 11.77 -11.17 -7.55
C ALA A 14 12.20 -10.23 -6.41
N ILE A 15 11.38 -10.10 -5.37
CA ILE A 15 11.79 -9.43 -4.14
C ILE A 15 12.65 -10.42 -3.33
N PRO A 16 13.91 -10.13 -2.96
CA PRO A 16 14.78 -11.03 -2.20
C PRO A 16 14.15 -11.57 -0.91
N SER A 17 14.57 -12.77 -0.49
CA SER A 17 14.00 -13.45 0.67
C SER A 17 14.20 -12.65 1.96
N GLU A 18 15.33 -11.97 2.07
CA GLU A 18 15.77 -11.16 3.20
C GLU A 18 14.86 -9.94 3.35
N ILE A 19 14.53 -9.28 2.22
CA ILE A 19 13.61 -8.14 2.17
C ILE A 19 12.19 -8.60 2.52
N ARG A 20 11.70 -9.71 1.93
CA ARG A 20 10.37 -10.25 2.22
C ARG A 20 10.18 -10.55 3.71
N LYS A 21 11.17 -11.18 4.34
CA LYS A 21 11.14 -11.49 5.78
C LYS A 21 11.19 -10.22 6.63
N LYS A 22 12.09 -9.28 6.30
CA LYS A 22 12.28 -8.04 7.06
C LYS A 22 11.01 -7.17 7.09
N PHE A 23 10.29 -7.09 5.97
CA PHE A 23 9.08 -6.28 5.85
C PHE A 23 7.78 -7.09 5.96
N ASN A 24 7.88 -8.40 6.27
CA ASN A 24 6.75 -9.33 6.35
C ASN A 24 5.81 -9.23 5.14
N ILE A 25 6.41 -9.25 3.94
CA ILE A 25 5.72 -9.11 2.65
C ILE A 25 5.14 -10.46 2.25
N GLY A 26 3.84 -10.50 2.03
CA GLY A 26 3.10 -11.69 1.62
C GLY A 26 2.53 -11.59 0.21
N LYS A 27 1.79 -12.64 -0.17
CA LYS A 27 0.94 -12.61 -1.36
C LYS A 27 -0.12 -11.51 -1.19
N ASN A 28 -0.39 -10.75 -2.25
CA ASN A 28 -1.36 -9.63 -2.31
C ASN A 28 -0.93 -8.30 -1.68
N ASP A 29 0.27 -8.21 -1.11
CA ASP A 29 0.84 -6.91 -0.75
C ASP A 29 1.23 -6.13 -2.01
N LEU A 30 1.18 -4.81 -1.91
CA LEU A 30 1.46 -3.88 -2.99
C LEU A 30 2.88 -3.34 -2.89
N VAL A 31 3.48 -3.10 -4.05
CA VAL A 31 4.78 -2.45 -4.19
C VAL A 31 4.53 -1.09 -4.85
N GLU A 32 4.80 -0.02 -4.12
CA GLU A 32 4.71 1.36 -4.60
C GLU A 32 6.10 1.82 -5.02
N TRP A 33 6.18 2.43 -6.20
CA TRP A 33 7.42 2.98 -6.76
C TRP A 33 7.27 4.49 -6.86
N SER A 34 8.26 5.24 -6.37
CA SER A 34 8.32 6.70 -6.49
C SER A 34 9.72 7.14 -6.87
N ILE A 35 9.88 8.35 -7.38
CA ILE A 35 11.18 8.97 -7.60
C ILE A 35 11.42 9.95 -6.46
N ASN A 36 12.58 9.83 -5.78
CA ASN A 36 12.93 10.75 -4.70
C ASN A 36 13.55 12.05 -5.24
N GLU A 37 13.88 12.98 -4.33
CA GLU A 37 14.45 14.29 -4.68
C GLU A 37 15.80 14.19 -5.40
N LYS A 38 16.50 13.05 -5.29
CA LYS A 38 17.77 12.78 -5.98
C LYS A 38 17.59 12.17 -7.36
N GLY A 39 16.35 11.95 -7.80
CA GLY A 39 16.04 11.26 -9.05
C GLY A 39 16.17 9.74 -8.99
N GLU A 40 16.33 9.16 -7.80
CA GLU A 40 16.50 7.73 -7.61
C GLU A 40 15.15 7.03 -7.37
N PRO A 41 14.93 5.81 -7.89
CA PRO A 41 13.76 5.02 -7.56
C PRO A 41 13.75 4.61 -6.09
N GLU A 42 12.64 4.89 -5.42
CA GLU A 42 12.32 4.38 -4.09
C GLU A 42 11.17 3.39 -4.15
N ILE A 43 11.28 2.34 -3.35
CA ILE A 43 10.26 1.29 -3.23
C ILE A 43 9.67 1.32 -1.84
N LYS A 44 8.33 1.32 -1.75
CA LYS A 44 7.58 1.16 -0.51
C LYS A 44 6.67 -0.05 -0.59
N PHE A 45 6.55 -0.78 0.50
CA PHE A 45 5.65 -1.91 0.61
C PHE A 45 4.41 -1.50 1.37
N ARG A 46 3.24 -1.75 0.78
CA ARG A 46 1.95 -1.42 1.38
C ARG A 46 1.08 -2.65 1.47
N LYS A 47 0.48 -2.88 2.65
CA LYS A 47 -0.54 -3.91 2.79
C LYS A 47 -1.82 -3.47 2.10
N LYS A 48 -2.44 -4.38 1.35
CA LYS A 48 -3.75 -4.11 0.75
C LYS A 48 -4.78 -3.98 1.88
N THR A 49 -5.14 -2.75 2.23
CA THR A 49 -6.13 -2.49 3.26
C THR A 49 -7.51 -2.89 2.76
N SER A 50 -8.19 -3.81 3.44
CA SER A 50 -9.58 -4.14 3.13
C SER A 50 -10.53 -3.15 3.80
N PHE A 51 -11.76 -3.03 3.28
CA PHE A 51 -12.81 -2.24 3.94
C PHE A 51 -13.04 -2.68 5.39
N LYS A 52 -12.87 -3.98 5.69
CA LYS A 52 -12.95 -4.51 7.06
C LYS A 52 -11.84 -3.95 7.95
N ASP A 53 -10.64 -3.75 7.42
CA ASP A 53 -9.50 -3.22 8.16
C ASP A 53 -9.57 -1.71 8.41
N ILE A 54 -10.45 -1.00 7.69
CA ILE A 54 -10.68 0.45 7.85
C ILE A 54 -11.94 0.71 8.68
N ARG A 55 -12.87 -0.25 8.73
CA ARG A 55 -14.13 -0.13 9.48
C ARG A 55 -13.83 0.21 10.94
N GLY A 56 -14.25 1.41 11.36
CA GLY A 56 -14.10 1.89 12.73
C GLY A 56 -12.76 2.55 13.06
N LYS A 57 -11.82 2.68 12.09
CA LYS A 57 -10.57 3.45 12.30
C LYS A 57 -10.78 4.97 12.28
N GLY A 58 -11.85 5.43 11.65
CA GLY A 58 -12.27 6.83 11.64
C GLY A 58 -13.55 7.01 12.44
N LYS A 59 -13.64 8.11 13.19
CA LYS A 59 -14.86 8.58 13.84
C LYS A 59 -15.05 10.05 13.47
N LEU A 60 -16.30 10.44 13.24
CA LEU A 60 -16.67 11.84 13.05
C LEU A 60 -16.86 12.50 14.42
N ASP A 61 -16.49 13.77 14.53
CA ASP A 61 -16.65 14.55 15.76
C ASP A 61 -18.13 14.83 16.08
N TYR A 62 -19.02 14.57 15.13
CA TYR A 62 -20.47 14.71 15.23
C TYR A 62 -21.19 13.37 14.99
N LYS A 63 -22.40 13.26 15.54
CA LYS A 63 -23.28 12.11 15.29
C LYS A 63 -23.95 12.28 13.91
N THR A 64 -23.96 11.21 13.13
CA THR A 64 -24.63 11.16 11.82
C THR A 64 -25.15 9.74 11.56
N ASN A 65 -25.86 9.56 10.45
CA ASN A 65 -26.36 8.27 9.98
C ASN A 65 -25.99 8.02 8.51
N SER A 66 -26.22 6.79 8.03
CA SER A 66 -25.83 6.38 6.68
C SER A 66 -26.56 7.13 5.56
N VAL A 67 -27.77 7.65 5.81
CA VAL A 67 -28.56 8.37 4.81
C VAL A 67 -28.00 9.77 4.60
N ASP A 68 -27.68 10.48 5.68
CA ASP A 68 -27.16 11.84 5.61
C ASP A 68 -25.73 11.85 5.02
N LEU A 69 -24.89 10.89 5.40
CA LEU A 69 -23.58 10.68 4.76
C LEU A 69 -23.66 10.43 3.25
N LYS A 70 -24.66 9.67 2.80
CA LYS A 70 -24.87 9.42 1.37
C LYS A 70 -25.25 10.71 0.64
N LYS A 71 -26.09 11.57 1.23
CA LYS A 71 -26.48 12.85 0.61
C LYS A 71 -25.29 13.80 0.45
N GLU A 72 -24.38 13.85 1.42
CA GLU A 72 -23.17 14.68 1.36
C GLU A 72 -22.21 14.28 0.23
N LEU A 73 -22.11 12.98 -0.09
CA LEU A 73 -21.24 12.48 -1.16
C LEU A 73 -21.70 12.84 -2.59
N TYR A 74 -22.98 13.18 -2.77
CA TYR A 74 -23.58 13.46 -4.07
C TYR A 74 -24.19 14.87 -4.17
N LYS A 75 -23.75 15.80 -3.31
CA LYS A 75 -23.99 17.24 -3.45
C LYS A 75 -23.03 17.83 -4.48
#